data_AF-A0A8C3JN44-F1
#
_entry.id   AF-A0A8C3JN44-F1
#
_cell.length_a   1.000
_cell.length_b   1.000
_cell.length_c   1.000
_cell.angle_alpha   90.00
_cell.angle_beta   90.00
_cell.angle_gamma   90.00
#
_symmetry.space_group_name_H-M   'P 1'
#
loop_
_entity.id
_entity.type
_entity.pdbx_description
1 polymer ?
#
loop_
_entity_poly.entity_id
_entity_poly.type
_entity_poly.pdbx_seq_one_letter_code
_entity_poly.pdbx_strand_id
1 'polypeptide(L)'
;LCKSPLSSSKAQQEHCVPASLSLEQSPDRVIRQGQSVNLSCSKRKSASYSLFWYKLPLGKDSRLILVASAIPGGKADVEEGFRSHLKSSGIEGDGMTLSIEQAFLNDSGTYFCAERETQWLGC
;
A
#
# COMPACT_ATOMS: atom_id res chain seq x y z
N LEU A 1 25.45 -7.75 -6.50
CA LEU A 1 26.85 -7.46 -6.10
C LEU A 1 27.36 -6.32 -6.97
N CYS A 2 27.32 -5.08 -6.50
CA CYS A 2 27.86 -3.97 -7.28
C CYS A 2 29.38 -4.15 -7.37
N LYS A 3 29.90 -4.30 -8.59
CA LYS A 3 31.35 -4.30 -8.85
C LYS A 3 31.84 -2.86 -8.89
N SER A 4 32.93 -2.59 -8.20
CA SER A 4 33.60 -1.29 -8.17
C SER A 4 34.32 -1.01 -9.50
N PRO A 5 34.29 0.22 -10.02
CA PRO A 5 35.38 0.75 -10.84
C PRO A 5 36.43 1.42 -9.95
N LEU A 6 37.69 1.17 -10.27
CA LEU A 6 38.84 1.87 -9.71
C LEU A 6 38.89 3.34 -10.18
N SER A 7 39.48 4.17 -9.32
CA SER A 7 40.23 5.39 -9.63
C SER A 7 39.50 6.75 -9.74
N SER A 8 39.69 7.50 -8.64
CA SER A 8 40.19 8.89 -8.56
C SER A 8 39.32 10.08 -9.03
N SER A 9 39.12 10.96 -8.04
CA SER A 9 38.81 12.39 -8.08
C SER A 9 37.34 12.81 -8.22
N LYS A 10 36.87 13.44 -7.14
CA LYS A 10 35.55 14.03 -6.86
C LYS A 10 34.42 13.02 -6.64
N ALA A 11 34.30 12.52 -5.41
CA ALA A 11 33.13 11.81 -4.96
C ALA A 11 31.95 12.80 -4.85
N GLN A 12 31.11 12.85 -5.88
CA GLN A 12 29.69 13.12 -5.65
C GLN A 12 29.22 12.17 -4.56
N GLN A 13 28.59 12.71 -3.53
CA GLN A 13 27.92 11.95 -2.49
C GLN A 13 26.75 11.21 -3.16
N GLU A 14 27.05 10.07 -3.76
CA GLU A 14 26.07 9.04 -4.09
C GLU A 14 25.51 8.61 -2.73
N HIS A 15 24.39 9.22 -2.31
CA HIS A 15 23.59 8.70 -1.23
C HIS A 15 23.13 7.33 -1.68
N CYS A 16 23.82 6.27 -1.24
CA CYS A 16 23.22 4.95 -1.17
C CYS A 16 22.02 5.07 -0.24
N VAL A 17 20.86 5.45 -0.79
CA VAL A 17 19.59 5.25 -0.11
C VAL A 17 19.54 3.74 0.07
N PRO A 18 19.56 3.21 1.31
CA PRO A 18 19.36 1.78 1.50
C PRO A 18 18.07 1.46 0.77
N ALA A 19 18.07 0.41 -0.08
CA ALA A 19 16.91 0.03 -0.88
C ALA A 19 15.72 -0.16 0.06
N SER A 20 14.95 0.92 0.25
CA SER A 20 13.91 0.99 1.23
C SER A 20 12.90 -0.07 0.84
N LEU A 21 12.31 -0.68 1.86
CA LEU A 21 11.12 -1.50 1.69
C LEU A 21 9.99 -0.52 1.35
N SER A 22 10.02 0.05 0.14
CA SER A 22 9.08 1.08 -0.28
C SER A 22 7.90 0.38 -0.91
N LEU A 23 6.78 0.39 -0.21
CA LEU A 23 5.49 0.22 -0.85
C LEU A 23 5.31 1.42 -1.79
N GLU A 24 4.91 1.15 -3.02
CA GLU A 24 4.51 2.15 -3.99
C GLU A 24 3.00 2.11 -4.11
N GLN A 25 2.35 3.25 -3.90
CA GLN A 25 0.91 3.37 -3.97
C GLN A 25 0.49 4.47 -4.95
N SER A 26 -0.60 4.24 -5.66
CA SER A 26 -1.12 5.19 -6.65
C SER A 26 -2.61 4.95 -6.91
N PRO A 27 -3.34 5.90 -7.51
CA PRO A 27 -2.96 7.30 -7.71
C PRO A 27 -3.16 8.14 -6.45
N ASP A 28 -2.42 9.26 -6.36
CA ASP A 28 -2.85 10.41 -5.54
C ASP A 28 -3.66 11.35 -6.44
N ARG A 29 -4.97 11.43 -6.20
CA ARG A 29 -5.89 12.21 -7.04
C ARG A 29 -7.15 12.62 -6.31
N VAL A 30 -7.74 13.71 -6.80
CA VAL A 30 -9.09 14.13 -6.45
C VAL A 30 -10.09 13.56 -7.47
N ILE A 31 -11.20 13.03 -6.98
CA ILE A 31 -12.34 12.56 -7.79
C ILE A 31 -13.63 13.26 -7.34
N ARG A 32 -14.66 13.24 -8.18
CA ARG A 32 -15.99 13.72 -7.81
C ARG A 32 -16.78 12.62 -7.10
N GLN A 33 -17.72 13.03 -6.26
CA GLN A 33 -18.69 12.12 -5.64
C GLN A 33 -19.40 11.27 -6.71
N GLY A 34 -19.62 9.99 -6.42
CA GLY A 34 -20.23 9.02 -7.32
C GLY A 34 -19.27 8.44 -8.37
N GLN A 35 -18.04 8.96 -8.51
CA GLN A 35 -17.02 8.33 -9.34
C GLN A 35 -16.35 7.17 -8.61
N SER A 36 -15.78 6.24 -9.38
CA SER A 36 -15.00 5.14 -8.86
C SER A 36 -13.51 5.35 -9.08
N VAL A 37 -12.68 4.82 -8.19
CA VAL A 37 -11.22 4.82 -8.31
C VAL A 37 -10.65 3.53 -7.76
N ASN A 38 -9.57 3.06 -8.39
CA ASN A 38 -8.76 1.96 -7.89
C ASN A 38 -7.45 2.53 -7.35
N LEU A 39 -7.18 2.25 -6.07
CA LEU A 39 -5.88 2.49 -5.45
C LEU A 39 -5.07 1.20 -5.54
N SER A 40 -3.91 1.25 -6.17
CA SER A 40 -2.95 0.16 -6.22
C SER A 40 -1.88 0.37 -5.16
N CYS A 41 -1.44 -0.74 -4.58
CA CYS A 41 -0.24 -0.81 -3.76
C CYS A 41 0.61 -1.98 -4.24
N SER A 42 1.90 -1.76 -4.44
CA SER A 42 2.85 -2.81 -4.78
C SER A 42 4.15 -2.67 -4.00
N LYS A 43 4.80 -3.80 -3.78
CA LYS A 43 6.12 -3.88 -3.15
C LYS A 43 7.16 -4.26 -4.20
N ARG A 44 8.37 -3.73 -4.07
CA ARG A 44 9.50 -4.08 -4.96
C ARG A 44 10.25 -5.37 -4.60
N LYS A 45 9.94 -6.04 -3.48
CA LYS A 45 10.70 -7.20 -2.95
C LYS A 45 9.80 -8.38 -2.61
N SER A 46 10.28 -9.59 -2.89
CA SER A 46 9.52 -10.85 -2.94
C SER A 46 9.38 -11.62 -1.61
N ALA A 47 9.36 -10.96 -0.46
CA ALA A 47 9.08 -11.66 0.80
C ALA A 47 7.60 -12.11 0.84
N SER A 48 7.24 -13.06 1.70
CA SER A 48 5.82 -13.32 1.99
C SER A 48 5.33 -12.28 3.00
N TYR A 49 4.28 -11.53 2.67
CA TYR A 49 3.75 -10.47 3.52
C TYR A 49 2.23 -10.39 3.45
N SER A 50 1.62 -9.96 4.54
CA SER A 50 0.25 -9.46 4.53
C SER A 50 0.26 -7.99 4.08
N LEU A 51 -0.72 -7.58 3.28
CA LEU A 51 -0.93 -6.19 2.89
C LEU A 51 -2.18 -5.63 3.57
N PHE A 52 -2.16 -4.32 3.80
CA PHE A 52 -3.23 -3.60 4.47
C PHE A 52 -3.47 -2.26 3.78
N TRP A 53 -4.74 -1.87 3.70
CA TRP A 53 -5.15 -0.50 3.41
C TRP A 53 -5.67 0.15 4.67
N TYR A 54 -5.07 1.28 5.02
CA TYR A 54 -5.55 2.18 6.06
C TYR A 54 -6.08 3.46 5.43
N LYS A 55 -7.05 4.08 6.11
CA LYS A 55 -7.54 5.41 5.79
C LYS A 55 -7.31 6.32 6.98
N LEU A 56 -6.78 7.51 6.72
CA LEU A 56 -6.76 8.65 7.63
C LEU A 56 -7.81 9.65 7.15
N PRO A 57 -8.98 9.74 7.80
CA PRO A 57 -10.02 10.70 7.43
C PRO A 57 -9.53 12.15 7.56
N LEU A 58 -10.14 13.05 6.77
CA LEU A 58 -9.95 14.49 6.93
C LEU A 58 -10.54 14.96 8.27
N GLY A 59 -9.80 15.80 9.01
CA GLY A 59 -10.27 16.38 10.27
C GLY A 59 -9.16 16.51 11.31
N LYS A 60 -9.43 17.30 12.35
CA LYS A 60 -8.57 17.33 13.55
C LYS A 60 -8.81 16.04 14.35
N ASP A 61 -7.75 15.50 14.95
CA ASP A 61 -7.77 14.30 15.79
C ASP A 61 -8.20 12.99 15.10
N SER A 62 -8.07 12.93 13.77
CA SER A 62 -8.33 11.69 13.03
C SER A 62 -7.27 10.62 13.34
N ARG A 63 -7.70 9.36 13.30
CA ARG A 63 -6.85 8.19 13.52
C ARG A 63 -6.85 7.32 12.27
N LEU A 64 -5.80 6.51 12.11
CA LEU A 64 -5.77 5.49 11.06
C LEU A 64 -6.84 4.44 11.33
N ILE A 65 -7.65 4.17 10.31
CA ILE A 65 -8.71 3.16 10.33
C ILE A 65 -8.32 2.08 9.33
N LEU A 66 -8.34 0.81 9.76
CA LEU A 66 -8.17 -0.31 8.84
C LEU A 66 -9.37 -0.35 7.89
N VAL A 67 -9.11 -0.51 6.60
CA VAL A 67 -10.15 -0.59 5.56
C VAL A 67 -10.18 -1.99 4.98
N ALA A 68 -9.03 -2.54 4.63
CA ALA A 68 -8.93 -3.86 4.06
C ALA A 68 -7.58 -4.51 4.40
N SER A 69 -7.56 -5.84 4.41
CA SER A 69 -6.36 -6.64 4.57
C SER A 69 -6.37 -7.83 3.62
N ALA A 70 -5.19 -8.29 3.23
CA ALA A 70 -5.01 -9.54 2.52
C ALA A 70 -3.78 -10.27 3.05
N ILE A 71 -3.91 -11.59 3.13
CA ILE A 71 -2.81 -12.50 3.47
C ILE A 71 -2.39 -13.29 2.23
N PRO A 72 -1.12 -13.75 2.14
CA PRO A 72 -0.66 -14.59 1.04
C PRO A 72 -1.55 -15.83 0.85
N GLY A 73 -2.05 -16.04 -0.37
CA GLY A 73 -2.91 -17.18 -0.72
C GLY A 73 -4.35 -17.12 -0.16
N GLY A 74 -4.71 -16.06 0.58
CA GLY A 74 -6.04 -15.83 1.11
C GLY A 74 -6.89 -14.88 0.25
N LYS A 75 -8.18 -14.82 0.57
CA LYS A 75 -9.07 -13.75 0.08
C LYS A 75 -8.81 -12.47 0.88
N ALA A 76 -9.06 -11.33 0.25
CA ALA A 76 -9.06 -10.07 0.97
C ALA A 76 -10.25 -9.98 1.91
N ASP A 77 -10.04 -9.34 3.05
CA ASP A 77 -11.09 -8.95 3.97
C ASP A 77 -11.22 -7.44 3.99
N VAL A 78 -12.44 -6.94 3.89
CA VAL A 78 -12.78 -5.51 3.96
C VAL A 78 -13.56 -5.30 5.23
N GLU A 79 -13.24 -4.27 6.00
CA GLU A 79 -13.93 -3.95 7.26
C GLU A 79 -15.41 -3.65 7.02
N GLU A 80 -16.29 -4.12 7.90
CA GLU A 80 -17.75 -4.12 7.70
C GLU A 80 -18.31 -2.75 7.30
N GLY A 81 -17.82 -1.68 7.93
CA GLY A 81 -18.25 -0.30 7.64
C GLY A 81 -17.95 0.20 6.23
N PHE A 82 -17.08 -0.50 5.48
CA PHE A 82 -16.68 -0.12 4.12
C PHE A 82 -17.20 -1.07 3.04
N ARG A 83 -17.65 -2.28 3.40
CA ARG A 83 -18.08 -3.34 2.46
C ARG A 83 -19.19 -2.96 1.50
N SER A 84 -19.97 -1.91 1.79
CA SER A 84 -21.08 -1.47 0.94
C SER A 84 -20.63 -0.96 -0.43
N HIS A 85 -19.42 -0.39 -0.52
CA HIS A 85 -18.93 0.27 -1.73
C HIS A 85 -17.41 0.19 -1.91
N LEU A 86 -16.66 -0.33 -0.93
CA LEU A 86 -15.24 -0.65 -1.10
C LEU A 86 -15.06 -2.15 -1.28
N LYS A 87 -14.17 -2.51 -2.21
CA LYS A 87 -13.73 -3.88 -2.48
C LYS A 87 -12.22 -3.92 -2.51
N SER A 88 -11.63 -5.02 -2.05
CA SER A 88 -10.20 -5.24 -2.14
C SER A 88 -9.91 -6.51 -2.93
N SER A 89 -8.88 -6.47 -3.79
CA SER A 89 -8.29 -7.69 -4.34
C SER A 89 -7.52 -8.43 -3.25
N GLY A 90 -7.32 -9.74 -3.43
CA GLY A 90 -6.26 -10.44 -2.69
C GLY A 90 -4.88 -9.90 -3.07
N ILE A 91 -3.83 -10.51 -2.52
CA ILE A 91 -2.47 -10.22 -2.97
C ILE A 91 -2.27 -10.88 -4.34
N GLU A 92 -2.11 -10.04 -5.36
CA GLU A 92 -1.87 -10.43 -6.75
C GLU A 92 -0.47 -9.99 -7.16
N GLY A 93 0.40 -10.95 -7.46
CA GLY A 93 1.83 -10.68 -7.64
C GLY A 93 2.43 -10.08 -6.38
N ASP A 94 2.92 -8.84 -6.48
CA ASP A 94 3.53 -8.11 -5.37
C ASP A 94 2.63 -7.01 -4.77
N GLY A 95 1.31 -7.08 -4.99
CA GLY A 95 0.43 -5.96 -4.65
C GLY A 95 -1.01 -6.30 -4.33
N MET A 96 -1.74 -5.27 -3.89
CA MET A 96 -3.17 -5.32 -3.59
C MET A 96 -3.85 -4.05 -4.10
N THR A 97 -5.07 -4.19 -4.62
CA THR A 97 -5.88 -3.09 -5.13
C THR A 97 -7.09 -2.86 -4.23
N LEU A 98 -7.34 -1.61 -3.84
CA LEU A 98 -8.58 -1.15 -3.21
C LEU A 98 -9.43 -0.41 -4.24
N SER A 99 -10.60 -0.94 -4.54
CA SER A 99 -11.61 -0.31 -5.38
C SER A 99 -12.61 0.43 -4.51
N ILE A 100 -12.67 1.75 -4.68
CA ILE A 100 -13.71 2.61 -4.11
C ILE A 100 -14.74 2.82 -5.21
N GLU A 101 -15.91 2.20 -5.08
CA GLU A 101 -17.01 2.32 -6.03
C GLU A 101 -17.96 3.44 -5.60
N GLN A 102 -18.42 4.28 -6.53
CA GLN A 102 -19.41 5.32 -6.25
C GLN A 102 -19.08 6.18 -5.01
N ALA A 103 -17.87 6.76 -4.99
CA ALA A 103 -17.29 7.39 -3.81
C ALA A 103 -18.23 8.41 -3.14
N PHE A 104 -18.32 8.35 -1.81
CA PHE A 104 -19.04 9.27 -0.96
C PHE A 104 -18.11 10.36 -0.42
N LEU A 105 -18.69 11.48 0.07
CA LEU A 105 -17.87 12.56 0.64
C LEU A 105 -17.06 12.10 1.86
N ASN A 106 -17.60 11.18 2.66
CA ASN A 106 -16.91 10.63 3.83
C ASN A 106 -15.74 9.72 3.44
N ASP A 107 -15.59 9.31 2.18
CA ASP A 107 -14.43 8.56 1.67
C ASP A 107 -13.18 9.42 1.56
N SER A 108 -13.34 10.74 1.55
CA SER A 108 -12.23 11.68 1.50
C SER A 108 -11.27 11.47 2.67
N GLY A 109 -9.99 11.34 2.35
CA GLY A 109 -8.92 11.11 3.31
C GLY A 109 -7.64 10.66 2.61
N THR A 110 -6.59 10.48 3.41
CA THR A 110 -5.34 9.90 2.91
C THR A 110 -5.38 8.40 3.12
N TYR A 111 -5.17 7.64 2.05
CA TYR A 111 -5.08 6.19 2.12
C TYR A 111 -3.61 5.78 2.19
N PHE A 112 -3.29 4.87 3.10
CA PHE A 112 -1.94 4.35 3.32
C PHE A 112 -1.93 2.85 3.11
N CYS A 113 -1.03 2.38 2.26
CA CYS A 113 -0.71 0.97 2.20
C CYS A 113 0.33 0.62 3.27
N ALA A 114 0.16 -0.52 3.92
CA ALA A 114 1.12 -1.06 4.86
C ALA A 114 1.33 -2.55 4.62
N GLU A 115 2.46 -3.06 5.08
CA GLU A 115 2.82 -4.46 4.99
C GLU A 115 3.24 -5.01 6.35
N ARG A 116 3.08 -6.32 6.51
CA ARG A 116 3.67 -7.08 7.61
C ARG A 116 4.27 -8.35 7.05
N GLU A 117 5.56 -8.55 7.27
CA GLU A 117 6.22 -9.81 6.95
C GLU A 117 5.51 -10.95 7.68
N THR A 118 5.11 -11.98 6.95
CA THR A 118 4.56 -13.19 7.56
C THR A 118 5.74 -14.08 7.89
N GLN A 119 6.20 -14.01 9.14
CA GLN A 119 7.19 -14.96 9.64
C GLN A 119 6.51 -16.33 9.76
N TRP A 120 6.81 -17.22 8.81
CA TRP A 120 6.45 -18.62 8.94
C TRP A 120 7.28 -19.20 10.09
N LEU A 121 6.68 -19.30 11.28
CA LEU A 121 7.20 -20.21 12.31
C LEU A 121 6.96 -21.62 11.75
N GLY A 122 7.95 -22.12 11.01
CA GLY A 122 7.98 -23.52 10.59
C GLY A 122 7.89 -24.38 11.85
N CYS A 123 6.82 -25.19 11.91
CA CYS A 123 6.81 -26.37 12.75
C CYS A 123 7.79 -27.40 12.15
#